data_AF-A0A2E4W4I7-F1
#
_entry.id   AF-A0A2E4W4I7-F1
#
_cell.length_a   1.000
_cell.length_b   1.000
_cell.length_c   1.000
_cell.angle_alpha   90.00
_cell.angle_beta   90.00
_cell.angle_gamma   90.00
#
_symmetry.space_group_name_H-M   'P 1'
#
loop_
_entity.id
_entity.type
_entity.pdbx_description
1 polymer ?
#
loop_
_entity_poly.entity_id
_entity_poly.type
_entity_poly.pdbx_seq_one_letter_code
_entity_poly.pdbx_strand_id
1 'polypeptide(L)'
;MKNNPLQPHERGRAGDSRTIRDPQGMPNLFSAFRTTPPQAPFVPPGIMVPQETIDSLRGLLVTIADTFREHGMVDLAAQADEVAALL
;
A
#
# COMPACT_ATOMS: atom_id res chain seq x y z
N MET A 1 25.84 -19.26 -15.45
CA MET A 1 25.34 -17.92 -15.08
C MET A 1 25.62 -17.01 -16.28
N LYS A 2 24.71 -16.37 -17.01
CA LYS A 2 23.32 -15.92 -16.84
C LYS A 2 22.62 -16.08 -18.20
N ASN A 3 21.45 -16.71 -18.25
CA ASN A 3 20.51 -16.59 -19.37
C ASN A 3 19.71 -15.30 -19.17
N ASN A 4 19.62 -14.44 -20.19
CA ASN A 4 18.73 -13.28 -20.20
C ASN A 4 17.60 -13.53 -21.21
N PRO A 5 16.36 -13.83 -20.78
CA PRO A 5 15.28 -14.20 -21.70
C PRO A 5 14.26 -13.08 -21.78
N LEU A 6 14.53 -12.04 -22.57
CA LEU A 6 13.49 -11.13 -23.06
C LEU A 6 13.86 -10.65 -24.45
N GLN A 7 13.42 -11.40 -25.47
CA GLN A 7 13.02 -10.84 -26.77
C GLN A 7 12.46 -11.96 -27.67
N PRO A 8 11.13 -12.05 -27.84
CA PRO A 8 10.57 -12.71 -29.01
C PRO A 8 10.63 -11.75 -30.21
N HIS A 9 11.35 -12.19 -31.25
CA HIS A 9 11.28 -11.63 -32.59
C HIS A 9 9.89 -11.88 -33.18
N GLU A 10 9.19 -10.84 -33.62
CA GLU A 10 8.00 -10.99 -34.46
C GLU A 10 8.43 -11.31 -35.89
N ARG A 11 8.17 -12.54 -36.35
CA ARG A 11 8.32 -12.92 -37.76
C ARG A 11 7.22 -13.88 -38.17
N GLY A 12 6.42 -13.47 -39.17
CA GLY A 12 5.77 -14.39 -40.10
C GLY A 12 4.25 -14.39 -40.10
N ARG A 13 3.68 -13.53 -40.95
CA ARG A 13 2.35 -13.69 -41.55
C ARG A 13 2.47 -14.60 -42.79
N ALA A 14 1.68 -15.68 -42.85
CA ALA A 14 1.17 -16.37 -44.05
C ALA A 14 0.47 -17.66 -43.56
N GLY A 15 -0.68 -18.10 -44.03
CA GLY A 15 -1.52 -17.73 -45.16
C GLY A 15 -2.75 -18.64 -45.19
N ASP A 16 -3.70 -18.28 -46.03
CA ASP A 16 -5.05 -18.80 -46.29
C ASP A 16 -5.31 -20.32 -46.23
N SER A 17 -6.55 -20.72 -45.86
CA SER A 17 -7.53 -21.27 -46.83
C SER A 17 -8.82 -21.83 -46.19
N ARG A 18 -9.95 -21.17 -46.52
CA ARG A 18 -11.32 -21.61 -46.86
C ARG A 18 -11.96 -22.88 -46.19
N THR A 19 -13.21 -22.69 -45.75
CA THR A 19 -14.47 -23.39 -46.19
C THR A 19 -15.36 -23.94 -45.05
N ILE A 20 -16.46 -23.22 -44.79
CA ILE A 20 -17.85 -23.65 -44.50
C ILE A 20 -18.09 -24.96 -43.71
N ARG A 21 -18.54 -24.83 -42.45
CA ARG A 21 -19.70 -25.54 -41.86
C ARG A 21 -20.01 -24.96 -40.47
N ASP A 22 -21.10 -24.22 -40.32
CA ASP A 22 -21.83 -24.16 -39.04
C ASP A 22 -22.77 -25.36 -39.00
N PRO A 23 -23.13 -25.97 -37.84
CA PRO A 23 -23.54 -25.21 -36.65
C PRO A 23 -23.16 -25.86 -35.30
N GLN A 24 -23.34 -25.09 -34.22
CA GLN A 24 -23.38 -25.54 -32.82
C GLN A 24 -22.02 -25.78 -32.15
N GLY A 25 -21.62 -24.83 -31.28
CA GLY A 25 -20.74 -25.20 -30.16
C GLY A 25 -19.59 -24.27 -29.80
N MET A 26 -19.65 -22.96 -30.07
CA MET A 26 -18.73 -22.04 -29.40
C MET A 26 -19.51 -21.01 -28.58
N PRO A 27 -19.46 -21.06 -27.23
CA PRO A 27 -19.94 -19.95 -26.44
C PRO A 27 -19.05 -18.76 -26.77
N ASN A 28 -19.68 -17.64 -27.16
CA ASN A 28 -19.03 -16.35 -27.36
C ASN A 28 -18.22 -15.98 -26.10
N LEU A 29 -16.93 -16.28 -26.09
CA LEU A 29 -15.99 -15.84 -25.05
C LEU A 29 -15.72 -14.32 -25.09
N PHE A 30 -16.31 -13.61 -26.07
CA PHE A 30 -16.12 -12.18 -26.31
C PHE A 30 -17.21 -11.27 -25.71
N SER A 31 -18.06 -11.78 -24.80
CA SER A 31 -18.99 -10.94 -24.02
C SER A 31 -18.52 -10.70 -22.57
N ALA A 32 -17.21 -10.78 -22.32
CA ALA A 32 -16.62 -10.50 -21.00
C ALA A 32 -15.94 -9.12 -20.94
N PHE A 33 -16.27 -8.17 -21.84
CA PHE A 33 -16.02 -6.75 -21.60
C PHE A 33 -17.01 -6.20 -20.55
N ARG A 34 -17.06 -6.84 -19.38
CA ARG A 34 -17.60 -6.21 -18.18
C ARG A 34 -16.44 -5.51 -17.51
N THR A 35 -16.31 -4.22 -17.85
CA THR A 35 -15.89 -3.14 -16.96
C THR A 35 -15.07 -3.61 -15.76
N THR A 36 -13.74 -3.62 -15.89
CA THR A 36 -12.89 -3.60 -14.70
C THR A 36 -13.31 -2.38 -13.88
N PRO A 37 -13.83 -2.55 -12.65
CA PRO A 37 -14.13 -1.41 -11.81
C PRO A 37 -12.84 -0.61 -11.63
N PRO A 38 -12.90 0.74 -11.62
CA PRO A 38 -11.73 1.55 -11.29
C PRO A 38 -11.21 1.03 -9.95
N GLN A 39 -9.94 0.58 -9.91
CA GLN A 39 -9.31 0.17 -8.66
C GLN A 39 -9.47 1.34 -7.69
N ALA A 40 -10.21 1.12 -6.61
CA ALA A 40 -10.33 2.09 -5.55
C ALA A 40 -8.91 2.44 -5.08
N PRO A 41 -8.62 3.73 -4.84
CA PRO A 41 -7.32 4.11 -4.29
C PRO A 41 -7.08 3.29 -3.03
N PHE A 42 -5.90 2.68 -2.94
CA PHE A 42 -5.47 2.01 -1.72
C PHE A 42 -5.40 3.06 -0.61
N VAL A 43 -6.40 3.11 0.24
CA VAL A 43 -6.38 3.88 1.47
C VAL A 43 -5.76 2.96 2.50
N PRO A 44 -4.54 3.24 3.00
CA PRO A 44 -3.99 2.45 4.09
C PRO A 44 -4.99 2.51 5.26
N PRO A 45 -5.29 1.36 5.90
CA PRO A 45 -6.22 1.35 7.03
C PRO A 45 -5.71 2.37 8.06
N GLY A 46 -6.59 3.30 8.46
CA GLY A 46 -6.26 4.25 9.50
C GLY A 46 -5.89 3.48 10.75
N ILE A 47 -4.64 3.62 11.20
CA ILE A 47 -4.19 3.01 12.46
C ILE A 47 -4.86 3.81 13.58
N MET A 48 -5.93 3.26 14.14
CA MET A 48 -6.51 3.77 15.38
C MET A 48 -5.60 3.37 16.53
N VAL A 49 -4.98 4.37 17.16
CA VAL A 49 -4.21 4.17 18.40
C VAL A 49 -5.21 4.18 19.56
N PRO A 50 -5.21 3.16 20.44
CA PRO A 50 -6.04 3.19 21.64
C PRO A 50 -5.72 4.40 22.52
N GLN A 51 -6.75 5.02 23.10
CA GLN A 51 -6.58 6.18 23.98
C GLN A 51 -5.65 5.88 25.15
N GLU A 52 -5.72 4.67 25.71
CA GLU A 52 -4.82 4.20 26.78
C GLU A 52 -3.34 4.26 26.38
N THR A 53 -3.04 3.97 25.11
CA THR A 53 -1.67 4.06 24.59
C THR A 53 -1.21 5.53 24.51
N ILE A 54 -2.10 6.44 24.10
CA ILE A 54 -1.84 7.89 24.09
C ILE A 54 -1.58 8.39 25.52
N ASP A 55 -2.43 8.00 26.47
CA ASP A 55 -2.29 8.39 27.88
C ASP A 55 -0.99 7.84 28.49
N SER A 56 -0.63 6.59 28.16
CA SER A 56 0.63 5.96 28.59
C SER A 56 1.86 6.68 28.04
N LEU A 57 1.83 7.05 26.75
CA LEU A 57 2.92 7.79 26.11
C LEU A 57 3.05 9.19 26.70
N ARG A 58 1.94 9.88 26.94
CA ARG A 58 1.93 11.19 27.61
C ARG A 58 2.54 11.09 29.01
N GLY A 59 2.14 10.11 29.81
CA GLY A 59 2.71 9.90 31.15
C GLY A 59 4.21 9.60 31.14
N LEU A 60 4.67 8.81 30.17
CA LEU A 60 6.10 8.53 29.99
C LEU A 60 6.88 9.81 29.67
N LEU A 61 6.37 10.63 28.75
CA LEU A 61 7.03 11.89 28.35
C LEU A 61 7.13 12.89 29.51
N VAL A 62 6.08 13.00 30.34
CA VAL A 62 6.12 13.84 31.55
C VAL A 62 7.19 13.35 32.53
N THR A 63 7.28 12.03 32.75
CA THR A 63 8.31 11.44 33.63
C THR A 63 9.72 11.72 33.11
N ILE A 64 9.91 11.66 31.79
CA ILE A 64 11.18 12.00 31.14
C ILE A 64 11.48 13.50 31.30
N ALA A 65 10.48 14.37 31.14
CA ALA A 65 10.63 15.80 31.32
C ALA A 65 11.08 16.14 32.75
N ASP A 66 10.49 15.50 33.76
CA ASP A 66 10.89 15.66 35.16
C ASP A 66 12.33 15.20 35.39
N THR A 67 12.70 14.04 34.85
CA THR A 67 14.09 13.55 34.89
C THR A 67 15.06 14.56 34.27
N PHE A 68 14.70 15.14 33.12
CA PHE A 68 15.52 16.16 32.47
C PHE A 68 15.65 17.43 33.31
N ARG A 69 14.59 17.88 33.98
CA ARG A 69 14.65 19.02 34.92
C ARG A 69 15.59 18.75 36.09
N GLU A 70 15.51 17.57 36.69
CA GLU A 70 16.36 17.17 37.82
C GLU A 70 17.85 17.20 37.45
N HIS A 71 18.18 16.88 36.20
CA HIS A 71 19.54 16.91 35.68
C HIS A 71 19.96 18.26 35.05
N GLY A 72 19.13 19.30 35.15
CA GLY A 72 19.43 20.63 34.59
C GLY A 72 19.32 20.74 33.07
N MET A 73 18.75 19.73 32.41
CA MET A 73 18.51 19.68 30.96
C MET A 73 17.17 20.35 30.60
N VAL A 74 17.05 21.65 30.91
CA VAL A 74 15.77 22.39 30.83
C VAL A 74 15.19 22.42 29.41
N ASP A 75 16.03 22.55 28.38
CA ASP A 75 15.58 22.57 26.98
C ASP A 75 14.96 21.23 26.55
N LEU A 76 15.56 20.12 26.98
CA LEU A 76 15.04 18.78 26.69
C LEU A 76 13.75 18.51 27.47
N ALA A 77 13.64 19.01 28.70
CA ALA A 77 12.40 18.93 29.46
C ALA A 77 11.25 19.69 28.76
N ALA A 78 11.52 20.89 28.25
CA ALA A 78 10.55 21.68 27.51
C ALA A 78 10.09 20.94 26.24
N GLN A 79 11.01 20.34 25.48
CA GLN A 79 10.66 19.54 24.30
C GLN A 79 9.80 18.33 24.64
N ALA A 80 10.11 17.62 25.73
CA ALA A 80 9.31 16.47 26.16
C ALA A 80 7.87 16.87 26.53
N ASP A 81 7.68 18.01 27.20
CA ASP A 81 6.35 18.55 27.52
C ASP A 81 5.59 19.02 26.28
N GLU A 82 6.26 19.66 25.33
CA GLU A 82 5.64 20.05 24.05
C GLU A 82 5.11 18.83 23.31
N VAL A 83 5.88 17.74 23.24
CA VAL A 83 5.43 16.50 22.60
C VAL A 83 4.28 15.87 23.39
N ALA A 84 4.32 15.88 24.72
CA ALA A 84 3.25 15.36 25.56
C ALA A 84 1.92 16.12 25.38
N ALA A 85 1.97 17.42 25.08
CA ALA A 85 0.80 18.26 24.84
C ALA A 85 0.13 18.02 23.46
N LEU A 86 0.86 17.41 22.53
CA LEU A 86 0.36 17.07 21.18
C LEU A 86 -0.35 15.71 21.11
N LEU A 87 -0.14 14.86 22.12
CA LEU A 87 -0.79 13.57 22.32
C LEU A 87 -2.10 13.78 23.07
#